data_AF-A0A1N6ETP6-F1
#
_entry.id   AF-A0A1N6ETP6-F1
#
_cell.length_a   1.000
_cell.length_b   1.000
_cell.length_c   1.000
_cell.angle_alpha   90.00
_cell.angle_beta   90.00
_cell.angle_gamma   90.00
#
_symmetry.space_group_name_H-M   'P 1'
#
loop_
_entity.id
_entity.type
_entity.pdbx_description
1 polymer ?
#
loop_
_entity_poly.entity_id
_entity_poly.type
_entity_poly.pdbx_seq_one_letter_code
_entity_poly.pdbx_strand_id
1 'polypeptide(L)'
;MRAFFVLLFLCSGFTAMGQDLFARLQAISNSGTDFFNVDGIEITSQQVDIPFTEKSIRKKYKKYDLKTLGTDSLLPFPNFYSATSTEVFPGTTQITSYYFIEGVTAITFASVNKKDQVFEREFVKLIRDKSIPKSVYTPVAIDSINFAGRKIHLGRSCYWMGVNNVQCPHYGQFNWSVHQTQEDAAQSVTSQKNMIKAKKSGKIVSEEPVDVIFEGAAVKAEKAVYDFKGVTGLLAGMSGGKTLTIYFVSAPIRDHYVSCVMSFWNNDVVNPSGLPPLLEQVMKLK
;
A
#
# COMPACT_ATOMS: atom_id res chain seq x y z
N MET A 1 -29.50 -26.38 -49.34
CA MET A 1 -29.66 -25.94 -47.94
C MET A 1 -28.32 -25.44 -47.44
N ARG A 2 -28.19 -24.13 -47.17
CA ARG A 2 -26.95 -23.50 -46.70
C ARG A 2 -26.87 -23.65 -45.19
N ALA A 3 -25.88 -24.39 -44.71
CA ALA A 3 -25.56 -24.47 -43.29
C ALA A 3 -24.92 -23.15 -42.84
N PHE A 4 -25.61 -22.45 -41.94
CA PHE A 4 -25.11 -21.23 -41.31
C PHE A 4 -24.22 -21.64 -40.13
N PHE A 5 -22.90 -21.53 -40.30
CA PHE A 5 -21.95 -21.72 -39.20
C PHE A 5 -21.95 -20.44 -38.35
N VAL A 6 -22.66 -20.46 -37.23
CA VAL A 6 -22.60 -19.39 -36.23
C VAL A 6 -21.32 -19.59 -35.42
N LEU A 7 -20.29 -18.81 -35.77
CA LEU A 7 -19.06 -18.70 -34.99
C LEU A 7 -19.36 -17.88 -33.73
N LEU A 8 -19.75 -18.56 -32.64
CA LEU A 8 -19.85 -17.97 -31.31
C LEU A 8 -18.43 -17.62 -30.84
N PHE A 9 -18.05 -16.35 -31.01
CA PHE A 9 -16.92 -15.76 -30.30
C PHE A 9 -17.24 -15.80 -28.79
N LEU A 10 -16.75 -16.84 -28.12
CA LEU A 10 -16.55 -16.84 -26.68
C LEU A 10 -15.43 -15.83 -26.37
N CYS A 11 -15.74 -14.54 -26.45
CA CYS A 11 -14.92 -13.52 -25.79
C CYS A 11 -14.92 -13.86 -24.31
N SER A 12 -13.79 -14.41 -23.85
CA SER A 12 -13.49 -14.58 -22.44
C SER A 12 -13.64 -13.22 -21.79
N GLY A 13 -14.76 -13.01 -21.10
CA GLY A 13 -14.98 -11.79 -20.34
C GLY A 13 -13.87 -11.69 -19.31
N PHE A 14 -12.94 -10.76 -19.51
CA PHE A 14 -12.36 -10.08 -18.37
C PHE A 14 -13.57 -9.51 -17.62
N THR A 15 -13.91 -10.13 -16.50
CA THR A 15 -15.01 -9.65 -15.66
C THR A 15 -14.74 -8.16 -15.37
N ALA A 16 -15.76 -7.31 -15.44
CA ALA A 16 -15.62 -5.88 -15.16
C ALA A 16 -14.90 -5.62 -13.81
N MET A 17 -15.01 -6.57 -12.87
CA MET A 17 -14.32 -6.64 -11.60
C MET A 17 -12.78 -6.67 -11.72
N GLY A 18 -12.22 -7.40 -12.70
CA GLY A 18 -10.77 -7.45 -12.91
C GLY A 18 -10.19 -6.17 -13.49
N GLN A 19 -10.93 -5.47 -14.35
CA GLN A 19 -10.48 -4.18 -14.89
C GLN A 19 -10.50 -3.07 -13.83
N ASP A 20 -11.50 -3.04 -12.96
CA ASP A 20 -11.56 -2.11 -11.82
C ASP A 20 -10.40 -2.32 -10.85
N LEU A 21 -10.10 -3.59 -10.50
CA LEU A 21 -8.97 -3.92 -9.62
C LEU A 21 -7.65 -3.41 -10.19
N PHE A 22 -7.36 -3.68 -11.48
CA PHE A 22 -6.08 -3.30 -12.08
C PHE A 22 -5.93 -1.80 -12.31
N ALA A 23 -7.02 -1.03 -12.33
CA ALA A 23 -6.95 0.43 -12.34
C ALA A 23 -6.43 1.00 -11.01
N ARG A 24 -6.66 0.28 -9.89
CA ARG A 24 -6.26 0.68 -8.53
C ARG A 24 -4.96 0.03 -8.07
N LEU A 25 -4.65 -1.15 -8.60
CA LEU A 25 -3.47 -1.93 -8.28
C LEU A 25 -2.18 -1.28 -8.81
N GLN A 26 -1.16 -1.21 -7.96
CA GLN A 26 0.20 -0.91 -8.37
C GLN A 26 1.18 -1.95 -7.85
N ALA A 27 2.24 -2.19 -8.59
CA ALA A 27 3.25 -3.18 -8.27
C ALA A 27 4.68 -2.66 -8.47
N ILE A 28 5.62 -3.16 -7.66
CA ILE A 28 7.07 -3.07 -7.88
C ILE A 28 7.64 -4.47 -7.79
N SER A 29 8.45 -4.87 -8.76
CA SER A 29 9.24 -6.10 -8.67
C SER A 29 10.69 -5.75 -8.33
N ASN A 30 11.20 -6.33 -7.25
CA ASN A 30 12.59 -6.14 -6.85
C ASN A 30 13.20 -7.46 -6.38
N SER A 31 14.29 -7.88 -7.04
CA SER A 31 15.11 -9.02 -6.63
C SER A 31 14.31 -10.31 -6.41
N GLY A 32 13.36 -10.61 -7.30
CA GLY A 32 12.54 -11.83 -7.25
C GLY A 32 11.39 -11.80 -6.24
N THR A 33 11.09 -10.63 -5.67
CA THR A 33 9.91 -10.38 -4.85
C THR A 33 9.05 -9.31 -5.50
N ASP A 34 7.76 -9.59 -5.63
CA ASP A 34 6.78 -8.62 -6.10
C ASP A 34 6.05 -8.01 -4.90
N PHE A 35 5.93 -6.69 -4.90
CA PHE A 35 5.22 -5.89 -3.91
C PHE A 35 4.03 -5.23 -4.59
N PHE A 36 2.84 -5.32 -3.98
CA PHE A 36 1.62 -4.72 -4.50
C PHE A 36 0.91 -3.89 -3.43
N ASN A 37 0.14 -2.89 -3.88
CA ASN A 37 -0.76 -2.13 -3.03
C ASN A 37 -2.07 -1.84 -3.77
N VAL A 38 -3.17 -2.08 -3.06
CA VAL A 38 -4.54 -1.75 -3.47
C VAL A 38 -5.42 -1.73 -2.22
N ASP A 39 -6.40 -0.85 -2.14
CA ASP A 39 -7.39 -0.82 -1.05
C ASP A 39 -6.81 -0.76 0.38
N GLY A 40 -5.64 -0.15 0.54
CA GLY A 40 -4.92 -0.10 1.82
C GLY A 40 -4.33 -1.45 2.26
N ILE A 41 -4.28 -2.44 1.36
CA ILE A 41 -3.67 -3.76 1.58
C ILE A 41 -2.29 -3.77 0.91
N GLU A 42 -1.27 -4.08 1.68
CA GLU A 42 0.07 -4.37 1.17
C GLU A 42 0.19 -5.88 0.91
N ILE A 43 0.62 -6.25 -0.28
CA ILE A 43 0.74 -7.65 -0.69
C ILE A 43 2.17 -7.92 -1.13
N THR A 44 2.75 -9.02 -0.70
CA THR A 44 4.07 -9.47 -1.16
C THR A 44 3.98 -10.87 -1.71
N SER A 45 4.59 -11.14 -2.86
CA SER A 45 4.76 -12.49 -3.40
C SER A 45 6.24 -12.78 -3.63
N GLN A 46 6.72 -13.91 -3.15
CA GLN A 46 8.11 -14.31 -3.29
C GLN A 46 8.22 -15.78 -3.67
N GLN A 47 8.83 -16.08 -4.82
CA GLN A 47 9.28 -17.44 -5.09
C GLN A 47 10.40 -17.84 -4.12
N VAL A 48 10.22 -18.96 -3.46
CA VAL A 48 11.23 -19.61 -2.63
C VAL A 48 11.33 -21.08 -2.97
N ASP A 49 12.56 -21.54 -3.10
CA ASP A 49 12.89 -22.92 -3.42
C ASP A 49 12.95 -23.75 -2.13
N ILE A 50 11.80 -24.28 -1.71
CA ILE A 50 11.67 -25.20 -0.57
C ILE A 50 10.67 -26.32 -0.91
N PRO A 51 10.80 -27.52 -0.33
CA PRO A 51 9.78 -28.56 -0.45
C PRO A 51 8.43 -28.07 0.09
N PHE A 52 7.34 -28.34 -0.66
CA PHE A 52 5.99 -27.93 -0.28
C PHE A 52 5.41 -28.83 0.83
N THR A 53 5.89 -28.61 2.06
CA THR A 53 5.50 -29.36 3.25
C THR A 53 5.39 -28.42 4.45
N GLU A 54 4.47 -28.71 5.38
CA GLU A 54 4.27 -27.92 6.60
C GLU A 54 5.60 -27.71 7.37
N LYS A 55 6.39 -28.77 7.52
CA LYS A 55 7.69 -28.74 8.21
C LYS A 55 8.67 -27.75 7.57
N SER A 56 8.77 -27.75 6.24
CA SER A 56 9.69 -26.88 5.50
C SER A 56 9.25 -25.41 5.55
N ILE A 57 7.94 -25.17 5.43
CA ILE A 57 7.35 -23.84 5.55
C ILE A 57 7.59 -23.27 6.95
N ARG A 58 7.24 -24.02 8.02
CA ARG A 58 7.48 -23.57 9.40
C ARG A 58 8.95 -23.28 9.68
N LYS A 59 9.87 -24.08 9.12
CA LYS A 59 11.32 -23.85 9.27
C LYS A 59 11.76 -22.56 8.59
N LYS A 60 11.36 -22.33 7.33
CA LYS A 60 11.74 -21.13 6.55
C LYS A 60 11.12 -19.84 7.13
N TYR A 61 9.88 -19.92 7.57
CA TYR A 61 9.07 -18.79 8.03
C TYR A 61 8.97 -18.68 9.55
N LYS A 62 9.91 -19.29 10.30
CA LYS A 62 9.94 -19.31 11.78
C LYS A 62 9.81 -17.92 12.42
N LYS A 63 10.39 -16.88 11.78
CA LYS A 63 10.36 -15.51 12.29
C LYS A 63 8.96 -14.87 12.30
N TYR A 64 8.01 -15.42 11.54
CA TYR A 64 6.65 -14.92 11.45
C TYR A 64 5.70 -15.54 12.48
N ASP A 65 6.21 -16.44 13.34
CA ASP A 65 5.46 -17.12 14.40
C ASP A 65 4.09 -17.63 13.93
N LEU A 66 4.09 -18.46 12.88
CA LEU A 66 2.89 -19.04 12.28
C LEU A 66 2.18 -19.97 13.28
N LYS A 67 1.37 -19.39 14.18
CA LYS A 67 0.72 -20.08 15.31
C LYS A 67 -0.04 -21.32 14.85
N THR A 68 -0.84 -21.16 13.80
CA THR A 68 -1.56 -22.24 13.13
C THR A 68 -1.22 -22.24 11.65
N LEU A 69 -1.01 -23.42 11.07
CA LEU A 69 -0.85 -23.60 9.63
C LEU A 69 -1.87 -24.64 9.21
N GLY A 70 -2.91 -24.20 8.51
CA GLY A 70 -3.96 -25.06 7.98
C GLY A 70 -3.98 -25.01 6.46
N THR A 71 -5.11 -25.36 5.88
CA THR A 71 -5.37 -25.28 4.43
C THR A 71 -6.64 -24.46 4.19
N ASP A 72 -6.66 -23.62 3.16
CA ASP A 72 -7.86 -22.94 2.68
C ASP A 72 -8.56 -23.81 1.63
N SER A 73 -9.65 -24.48 2.03
CA SER A 73 -10.37 -25.45 1.18
C SER A 73 -11.09 -24.82 -0.02
N LEU A 74 -11.26 -23.49 -0.03
CA LEU A 74 -11.89 -22.76 -1.13
C LEU A 74 -10.91 -22.42 -2.27
N LEU A 75 -9.61 -22.68 -2.08
CA LEU A 75 -8.63 -22.66 -3.16
C LEU A 75 -8.57 -24.05 -3.82
N PRO A 76 -8.75 -24.17 -5.15
CA PRO A 76 -8.82 -25.45 -5.85
C PRO A 76 -7.43 -26.10 -6.08
N PHE A 77 -6.46 -25.82 -5.21
CA PHE A 77 -5.08 -26.26 -5.34
C PHE A 77 -4.41 -26.42 -3.97
N PRO A 78 -3.38 -27.27 -3.87
CA PRO A 78 -2.61 -27.45 -2.64
C PRO A 78 -2.10 -26.10 -2.12
N ASN A 79 -2.46 -25.80 -0.87
CA ASN A 79 -2.08 -24.56 -0.22
C ASN A 79 -1.89 -24.79 1.29
N PHE A 80 -1.09 -23.94 1.92
CA PHE A 80 -1.12 -23.72 3.35
C PHE A 80 -1.52 -22.28 3.65
N TYR A 81 -2.27 -22.10 4.73
CA TYR A 81 -2.79 -20.81 5.16
C TYR A 81 -2.54 -20.59 6.66
N SER A 82 -2.15 -19.37 7.01
CA SER A 82 -2.04 -18.88 8.38
C SER A 82 -2.50 -17.42 8.43
N ALA A 83 -3.02 -16.98 9.56
CA ALA A 83 -3.30 -15.58 9.78
C ALA A 83 -2.97 -15.17 11.21
N THR A 84 -2.41 -13.97 11.34
CA THR A 84 -2.15 -13.32 12.62
C THR A 84 -2.98 -12.06 12.72
N SER A 85 -3.47 -11.77 13.92
CA SER A 85 -4.21 -10.57 14.24
C SER A 85 -3.66 -10.02 15.56
N THR A 86 -3.30 -8.75 15.61
CA THR A 86 -2.71 -8.12 16.80
C THR A 86 -3.22 -6.70 16.93
N GLU A 87 -3.82 -6.40 18.07
CA GLU A 87 -4.19 -5.02 18.43
C GLU A 87 -2.92 -4.24 18.76
N VAL A 88 -2.66 -3.18 18.00
CA VAL A 88 -1.44 -2.37 18.09
C VAL A 88 -1.71 -0.99 18.69
N PHE A 89 -2.98 -0.56 18.66
CA PHE A 89 -3.51 0.62 19.33
C PHE A 89 -5.00 0.35 19.63
N PRO A 90 -5.61 0.94 20.68
CA PRO A 90 -7.03 0.73 20.96
C PRO A 90 -7.91 0.89 19.70
N GLY A 91 -8.63 -0.17 19.34
CA GLY A 91 -9.49 -0.20 18.14
C GLY A 91 -8.73 -0.25 16.80
N THR A 92 -7.43 -0.54 16.83
CA THR A 92 -6.57 -0.66 15.64
C THR A 92 -5.83 -1.99 15.68
N THR A 93 -6.24 -2.89 14.80
CA THR A 93 -5.74 -4.26 14.70
C THR A 93 -4.99 -4.44 13.39
N GLN A 94 -3.72 -4.80 13.48
CA GLN A 94 -2.94 -5.24 12.34
C GLN A 94 -3.26 -6.71 12.05
N ILE A 95 -3.60 -6.98 10.80
CA ILE A 95 -3.96 -8.31 10.32
C ILE A 95 -2.92 -8.69 9.26
N THR A 96 -2.44 -9.93 9.33
CA THR A 96 -1.53 -10.46 8.32
C THR A 96 -1.93 -11.89 7.96
N SER A 97 -2.25 -12.11 6.70
CA SER A 97 -2.57 -13.42 6.15
C SER A 97 -1.38 -13.93 5.34
N TYR A 98 -1.08 -15.21 5.49
CA TYR A 98 0.01 -15.91 4.79
C TYR A 98 -0.58 -17.06 4.00
N TYR A 99 -0.32 -17.07 2.69
CA TYR A 99 -0.64 -18.15 1.78
C TYR A 99 0.65 -18.76 1.24
N PHE A 100 0.77 -20.07 1.25
CA PHE A 100 1.87 -20.80 0.62
C PHE A 100 1.26 -21.75 -0.41
N ILE A 101 1.68 -21.65 -1.66
CA ILE A 101 1.11 -22.44 -2.76
C ILE A 101 2.25 -23.11 -3.54
N GLU A 102 1.98 -24.28 -4.10
CA GLU A 102 2.96 -25.02 -4.90
C GLU A 102 3.26 -24.28 -6.21
N GLY A 103 4.54 -24.20 -6.61
CA GLY A 103 4.97 -23.52 -7.85
C GLY A 103 5.05 -21.99 -7.79
N VAL A 104 4.51 -21.35 -6.74
CA VAL A 104 4.60 -19.90 -6.50
C VAL A 104 4.63 -19.67 -5.00
N THR A 105 5.82 -19.49 -4.46
CA THR A 105 5.97 -19.50 -3.01
C THR A 105 5.44 -18.22 -2.33
N ALA A 106 5.30 -18.31 -1.01
CA ALA A 106 4.78 -17.34 -0.04
C ALA A 106 4.18 -16.02 -0.57
N ILE A 107 2.89 -15.87 -0.31
CA ILE A 107 2.11 -14.65 -0.53
C ILE A 107 1.67 -14.13 0.84
N THR A 108 1.93 -12.87 1.13
CA THR A 108 1.53 -12.22 2.39
C THR A 108 0.60 -11.06 2.08
N PHE A 109 -0.47 -10.92 2.84
CA PHE A 109 -1.37 -9.78 2.82
C PHE A 109 -1.30 -9.10 4.18
N ALA A 110 -1.02 -7.81 4.21
CA ALA A 110 -0.96 -7.01 5.43
C ALA A 110 -1.94 -5.84 5.32
N SER A 111 -2.75 -5.67 6.35
CA SER A 111 -3.81 -4.66 6.41
C SER A 111 -4.08 -4.25 7.86
N VAL A 112 -4.81 -3.15 8.04
CA VAL A 112 -5.24 -2.67 9.36
C VAL A 112 -6.76 -2.59 9.40
N ASN A 113 -7.38 -3.18 10.42
CA ASN A 113 -8.83 -3.21 10.63
C ASN A 113 -9.66 -3.77 9.46
N LYS A 114 -9.02 -4.43 8.49
CA LYS A 114 -9.65 -4.95 7.28
C LYS A 114 -9.18 -6.38 7.04
N LYS A 115 -10.11 -7.32 6.93
CA LYS A 115 -9.86 -8.68 6.47
C LYS A 115 -10.84 -9.02 5.39
N ASP A 116 -10.33 -9.29 4.19
CA ASP A 116 -11.14 -9.71 3.06
C ASP A 116 -10.56 -10.99 2.46
N GLN A 117 -10.97 -12.12 3.01
CA GLN A 117 -10.46 -13.42 2.56
C GLN A 117 -10.98 -13.80 1.17
N VAL A 118 -12.08 -13.19 0.70
CA VAL A 118 -12.57 -13.42 -0.68
C VAL A 118 -11.58 -12.77 -1.65
N PHE A 119 -11.26 -11.49 -1.43
CA PHE A 119 -10.23 -10.78 -2.18
C PHE A 119 -8.87 -11.50 -2.11
N GLU A 120 -8.41 -11.91 -0.91
CA GLU A 120 -7.13 -12.63 -0.76
C GLU A 120 -7.07 -13.86 -1.67
N ARG A 121 -8.12 -14.69 -1.70
CA ARG A 121 -8.18 -15.89 -2.55
C ARG A 121 -8.17 -15.57 -4.03
N GLU A 122 -8.89 -14.53 -4.45
CA GLU A 122 -8.88 -14.07 -5.83
C GLU A 122 -7.49 -13.59 -6.23
N PHE A 123 -6.83 -12.81 -5.38
CA PHE A 123 -5.49 -12.32 -5.63
C PHE A 123 -4.44 -13.46 -5.67
N VAL A 124 -4.55 -14.45 -4.78
CA VAL A 124 -3.70 -15.66 -4.82
C VAL A 124 -3.85 -16.38 -6.16
N LYS A 125 -5.06 -16.51 -6.70
CA LYS A 125 -5.29 -17.08 -8.04
C LYS A 125 -4.63 -16.23 -9.13
N LEU A 126 -4.73 -14.89 -9.05
CA LEU A 126 -4.09 -14.00 -10.02
C LEU A 126 -2.56 -14.18 -10.07
N ILE A 127 -1.91 -14.28 -8.91
CA ILE A 127 -0.47 -14.52 -8.82
C ILE A 127 -0.12 -15.91 -9.39
N ARG A 128 -0.83 -16.96 -8.94
CA ARG A 128 -0.61 -18.34 -9.40
C ARG A 128 -0.72 -18.46 -10.93
N ASP A 129 -1.78 -17.85 -11.48
CA ASP A 129 -2.13 -17.93 -12.90
C ASP A 129 -1.34 -16.93 -13.75
N LYS A 130 -0.48 -16.11 -13.12
CA LYS A 130 0.33 -15.07 -13.77
C LYS A 130 -0.52 -14.10 -14.60
N SER A 131 -1.71 -13.76 -14.11
CA SER A 131 -2.71 -12.96 -14.82
C SER A 131 -2.72 -11.48 -14.42
N ILE A 132 -1.82 -11.06 -13.53
CA ILE A 132 -1.60 -9.64 -13.23
C ILE A 132 -0.89 -8.98 -14.42
N PRO A 133 -1.47 -7.93 -15.04
CA PRO A 133 -0.90 -7.34 -16.24
C PRO A 133 0.37 -6.55 -15.91
N LYS A 134 1.39 -6.62 -16.78
CA LYS A 134 2.66 -5.89 -16.61
C LYS A 134 2.48 -4.37 -16.49
N SER A 135 1.35 -3.81 -16.95
CA SER A 135 1.05 -2.39 -16.88
C SER A 135 0.89 -1.86 -15.45
N VAL A 136 0.62 -2.71 -14.45
CA VAL A 136 0.56 -2.27 -13.05
C VAL A 136 1.94 -2.11 -12.42
N TYR A 137 2.98 -2.66 -13.06
CA TYR A 137 4.35 -2.65 -12.53
C TYR A 137 5.03 -1.33 -12.88
N THR A 138 5.60 -0.69 -11.86
CA THR A 138 6.47 0.47 -12.00
C THR A 138 7.94 0.08 -11.84
N PRO A 139 8.89 0.72 -12.54
CA PRO A 139 10.31 0.46 -12.38
C PRO A 139 10.81 0.76 -10.96
N VAL A 140 11.82 0.01 -10.50
CA VAL A 140 12.49 0.24 -9.21
C VAL A 140 13.24 1.58 -9.21
N ALA A 141 13.83 1.97 -10.34
CA ALA A 141 14.41 3.30 -10.48
C ALA A 141 13.29 4.32 -10.76
N ILE A 142 13.12 5.28 -9.86
CA ILE A 142 12.12 6.34 -10.03
C ILE A 142 12.63 7.36 -11.05
N ASP A 143 11.80 7.56 -12.08
CA ASP A 143 11.82 8.75 -12.94
C ASP A 143 10.46 9.48 -12.84
N SER A 144 9.40 8.69 -12.81
CA SER A 144 8.03 9.13 -12.64
C SER A 144 7.23 8.11 -11.84
N ILE A 145 6.13 8.57 -11.27
CA ILE A 145 5.16 7.71 -10.57
C ILE A 145 3.78 7.83 -11.22
N ASN A 146 2.94 6.82 -11.00
CA ASN A 146 1.52 6.90 -11.27
C ASN A 146 0.80 7.26 -9.97
N PHE A 147 0.42 8.51 -9.78
CA PHE A 147 -0.38 8.93 -8.63
C PHE A 147 -1.86 8.90 -8.98
N ALA A 148 -2.55 7.83 -8.57
CA ALA A 148 -4.00 7.66 -8.80
C ALA A 148 -4.43 7.95 -10.26
N GLY A 149 -3.74 7.36 -11.24
CA GLY A 149 -4.03 7.52 -12.67
C GLY A 149 -3.32 8.70 -13.35
N ARG A 150 -2.61 9.56 -12.61
CA ARG A 150 -1.85 10.69 -13.18
C ARG A 150 -0.35 10.43 -13.08
N LYS A 151 0.36 10.57 -14.20
CA LYS A 151 1.83 10.49 -14.23
C LYS A 151 2.44 11.76 -13.62
N ILE A 152 3.33 11.62 -12.64
CA ILE A 152 4.11 12.71 -12.04
C ILE A 152 5.58 12.43 -12.28
N HIS A 153 6.29 13.36 -12.92
CA HIS A 153 7.74 13.25 -13.10
C HIS A 153 8.45 13.81 -11.86
N LEU A 154 9.30 12.99 -11.25
CA LEU A 154 10.02 13.31 -10.01
C LEU A 154 11.53 13.43 -10.22
N GLY A 155 12.03 13.03 -11.39
CA GLY A 155 13.45 12.89 -11.64
C GLY A 155 14.07 11.76 -10.82
N ARG A 156 15.40 11.73 -10.76
CA ARG A 156 16.19 10.61 -10.20
C ARG A 156 16.58 10.77 -8.72
N SER A 157 16.16 11.86 -8.07
CA SER A 157 16.51 12.14 -6.68
C SER A 157 15.61 11.42 -5.66
N CYS A 158 14.48 10.86 -6.11
CA CYS A 158 13.53 10.19 -5.24
C CYS A 158 13.68 8.67 -5.32
N TYR A 159 13.27 7.97 -4.28
CA TYR A 159 13.30 6.52 -4.22
C TYR A 159 12.07 5.93 -3.54
N TRP A 160 11.80 4.66 -3.83
CA TRP A 160 10.71 3.91 -3.23
C TRP A 160 11.07 3.53 -1.80
N MET A 161 10.16 3.82 -0.87
CA MET A 161 10.15 3.28 0.49
C MET A 161 9.22 2.07 0.63
N GLY A 162 8.45 1.80 -0.42
CA GLY A 162 7.46 0.76 -0.58
C GLY A 162 6.70 1.03 -1.86
N VAL A 163 5.88 0.09 -2.32
CA VAL A 163 4.98 0.38 -3.44
C VAL A 163 3.99 1.48 -3.01
N ASN A 164 3.75 2.44 -3.89
CA ASN A 164 3.00 3.67 -3.57
C ASN A 164 3.56 4.47 -2.38
N ASN A 165 4.86 4.40 -2.09
CA ASN A 165 5.49 5.18 -1.03
C ASN A 165 6.82 5.76 -1.54
N VAL A 166 6.86 7.08 -1.72
CA VAL A 166 7.97 7.78 -2.35
C VAL A 166 8.55 8.78 -1.38
N GLN A 167 9.87 8.73 -1.22
CA GLN A 167 10.64 9.72 -0.49
C GLN A 167 11.57 10.46 -1.44
N CYS A 168 11.55 11.79 -1.36
CA CYS A 168 12.51 12.67 -2.00
C CYS A 168 13.30 13.38 -0.89
N PRO A 169 14.60 13.07 -0.71
CA PRO A 169 15.41 13.71 0.33
C PRO A 169 15.30 15.23 0.30
N HIS A 170 15.07 15.85 1.46
CA HIS A 170 14.86 17.28 1.64
C HIS A 170 13.60 17.87 0.96
N TYR A 171 12.78 17.06 0.31
CA TYR A 171 11.59 17.51 -0.43
C TYR A 171 10.32 16.79 0.00
N GLY A 172 10.37 16.04 1.11
CA GLY A 172 9.24 15.33 1.70
C GLY A 172 9.08 13.88 1.24
N GLN A 173 8.02 13.26 1.74
CA GLN A 173 7.62 11.88 1.46
C GLN A 173 6.10 11.79 1.42
N PHE A 174 5.56 10.92 0.58
CA PHE A 174 4.18 10.51 0.74
C PHE A 174 3.96 9.06 0.38
N ASN A 175 2.95 8.47 1.01
CA ASN A 175 2.37 7.20 0.58
C ASN A 175 0.91 7.39 0.17
N TRP A 176 0.43 6.52 -0.73
CA TRP A 176 -0.96 6.51 -1.13
C TRP A 176 -1.49 5.09 -1.36
N SER A 177 -2.81 4.97 -1.38
CA SER A 177 -3.49 3.80 -1.86
C SER A 177 -4.78 4.22 -2.56
N VAL A 178 -5.16 3.49 -3.60
CA VAL A 178 -6.38 3.74 -4.38
C VAL A 178 -7.43 2.72 -3.96
N HIS A 179 -8.61 3.24 -3.59
CA HIS A 179 -9.70 2.51 -2.98
C HIS A 179 -10.93 2.50 -3.87
N GLN A 180 -11.70 1.42 -3.75
CA GLN A 180 -13.00 1.33 -4.40
C GLN A 180 -14.04 2.28 -3.78
N THR A 181 -13.99 2.45 -2.46
CA THR A 181 -14.99 3.21 -1.69
C THR A 181 -14.37 4.36 -0.91
N GLN A 182 -15.19 5.37 -0.62
CA GLN A 182 -14.77 6.53 0.16
C GLN A 182 -14.47 6.15 1.61
N GLU A 183 -15.29 5.25 2.15
CA GLU A 183 -15.21 4.75 3.52
C GLU A 183 -13.88 4.04 3.76
N ASP A 184 -13.46 3.17 2.83
CA ASP A 184 -12.18 2.45 2.93
C ASP A 184 -10.99 3.40 2.86
N ALA A 185 -11.04 4.42 2.00
CA ALA A 185 -10.01 5.44 1.91
C ALA A 185 -9.89 6.24 3.22
N ALA A 186 -11.02 6.69 3.78
CA ALA A 186 -11.05 7.44 5.03
C ALA A 186 -10.59 6.58 6.23
N GLN A 187 -11.02 5.32 6.28
CA GLN A 187 -10.59 4.37 7.31
C GLN A 187 -9.10 4.07 7.20
N SER A 188 -8.54 3.97 6.00
CA SER A 188 -7.11 3.73 5.80
C SER A 188 -6.25 4.87 6.32
N VAL A 189 -6.65 6.13 6.06
CA VAL A 189 -5.99 7.32 6.63
C VAL A 189 -6.05 7.31 8.15
N THR A 190 -7.23 7.06 8.72
CA THR A 190 -7.43 6.97 10.17
C THR A 190 -6.58 5.87 10.79
N SER A 191 -6.50 4.71 10.14
CA SER A 191 -5.70 3.58 10.59
C SER A 191 -4.22 3.91 10.58
N GLN A 192 -3.69 4.51 9.50
CA GLN A 192 -2.29 4.95 9.44
C GLN A 192 -1.95 5.97 10.53
N LYS A 193 -2.86 6.90 10.82
CA LYS A 193 -2.71 7.86 11.91
C LYS A 193 -2.62 7.15 13.27
N ASN A 194 -3.50 6.19 13.54
CA ASN A 194 -3.47 5.42 14.79
C ASN A 194 -2.19 4.59 14.91
N MET A 195 -1.71 4.00 13.80
CA MET A 195 -0.41 3.32 13.75
C MET A 195 0.73 4.28 14.13
N ILE A 196 0.71 5.52 13.66
CA ILE A 196 1.69 6.56 14.03
C ILE A 196 1.58 6.91 15.52
N LYS A 197 0.37 7.06 16.06
CA LYS A 197 0.14 7.31 17.50
C LYS A 197 0.64 6.16 18.38
N ALA A 198 0.59 4.93 17.89
CA ALA A 198 1.08 3.74 18.59
C ALA A 198 2.60 3.64 18.68
N LYS A 199 3.34 4.35 17.79
CA LYS A 199 4.81 4.24 17.74
C LYS A 199 5.45 4.78 19.00
N LYS A 200 6.27 3.95 19.65
CA LYS A 200 7.06 4.31 20.84
C LYS A 200 8.16 5.34 20.57
N SER A 201 8.50 5.60 19.31
CA SER A 201 9.57 6.49 18.88
C SER A 201 9.27 7.98 19.01
N GLY A 202 8.05 8.36 19.44
CA GLY A 202 7.63 9.74 19.46
C GLY A 202 6.17 9.92 19.86
N LYS A 203 5.61 11.10 19.63
CA LYS A 203 4.21 11.43 19.90
C LYS A 203 3.72 12.50 18.93
N ILE A 204 2.42 12.54 18.70
CA ILE A 204 1.79 13.70 18.08
C ILE A 204 1.66 14.81 19.14
N VAL A 205 2.13 16.02 18.82
CA VAL A 205 2.12 17.18 19.72
C VAL A 205 1.11 18.26 19.33
N SER A 206 0.64 18.26 18.08
CA SER A 206 -0.47 19.09 17.62
C SER A 206 -1.23 18.39 16.52
N GLU A 207 -2.54 18.62 16.47
CA GLU A 207 -3.47 18.12 15.44
C GLU A 207 -4.43 19.24 15.11
N GLU A 208 -4.60 19.55 13.82
CA GLU A 208 -5.53 20.57 13.36
C GLU A 208 -6.11 20.21 11.98
N PRO A 209 -7.39 20.49 11.73
CA PRO A 209 -7.94 20.41 10.38
C PRO A 209 -7.44 21.59 9.55
N VAL A 210 -7.07 21.33 8.29
CA VAL A 210 -6.67 22.37 7.34
C VAL A 210 -7.40 22.17 6.01
N ASP A 211 -7.86 23.26 5.42
CA ASP A 211 -8.51 23.19 4.10
C ASP A 211 -7.45 23.18 3.00
N VAL A 212 -7.59 22.23 2.08
CA VAL A 212 -6.62 22.02 0.99
C VAL A 212 -7.32 21.83 -0.34
N ILE A 213 -6.56 21.99 -1.42
CA ILE A 213 -6.90 21.45 -2.74
C ILE A 213 -5.97 20.27 -3.00
N PHE A 214 -6.52 19.06 -3.05
CA PHE A 214 -5.78 17.81 -3.26
C PHE A 214 -6.21 17.18 -4.58
N GLU A 215 -5.29 17.09 -5.55
CA GLU A 215 -5.57 16.66 -6.93
C GLU A 215 -6.77 17.40 -7.58
N GLY A 216 -6.98 18.66 -7.21
CA GLY A 216 -8.11 19.48 -7.68
C GLY A 216 -9.38 19.38 -6.83
N ALA A 217 -9.47 18.41 -5.90
CA ALA A 217 -10.59 18.28 -4.97
C ALA A 217 -10.38 19.18 -3.75
N ALA A 218 -11.39 20.00 -3.43
CA ALA A 218 -11.40 20.77 -2.19
C ALA A 218 -11.81 19.85 -1.03
N VAL A 219 -10.88 19.58 -0.11
CA VAL A 219 -11.09 18.67 1.02
C VAL A 219 -10.47 19.24 2.29
N LYS A 220 -10.88 18.69 3.43
CA LYS A 220 -10.28 18.98 4.73
C LYS A 220 -9.25 17.89 5.03
N ALA A 221 -7.99 18.27 5.06
CA ALA A 221 -6.90 17.42 5.52
C ALA A 221 -6.77 17.53 7.04
N GLU A 222 -6.27 16.48 7.68
CA GLU A 222 -5.81 16.59 9.05
C GLU A 222 -4.29 16.76 9.05
N LYS A 223 -3.83 17.86 9.65
CA LYS A 223 -2.41 18.16 9.83
C LYS A 223 -2.01 17.77 11.26
N ALA A 224 -0.93 17.02 11.39
CA ALA A 224 -0.34 16.66 12.66
C ALA A 224 1.14 17.04 12.70
N VAL A 225 1.66 17.37 13.87
CA VAL A 225 3.11 17.49 14.11
C VAL A 225 3.53 16.34 15.01
N TYR A 226 4.47 15.54 14.53
CA TYR A 226 5.05 14.41 15.25
C TYR A 226 6.43 14.79 15.78
N ASP A 227 6.62 14.60 17.08
CA ASP A 227 7.86 14.87 17.82
C ASP A 227 8.52 13.55 18.20
N PHE A 228 9.81 13.41 17.86
CA PHE A 228 10.58 12.20 18.11
C PHE A 228 11.17 12.21 19.51
N LYS A 229 11.18 11.05 20.17
CA LYS A 229 11.67 10.87 21.53
C LYS A 229 12.86 9.92 21.60
N GLY A 230 13.60 10.00 22.71
CA GLY A 230 14.69 9.07 23.03
C GLY A 230 15.81 9.08 21.99
N VAL A 231 16.40 7.90 21.75
CA VAL A 231 17.51 7.73 20.80
C VAL A 231 17.10 8.15 19.38
N THR A 232 15.86 7.89 18.97
CA THR A 232 15.35 8.32 17.66
C THR A 232 15.32 9.85 17.54
N GLY A 233 14.91 10.55 18.60
CA GLY A 233 14.95 12.02 18.65
C GLY A 233 16.38 12.57 18.60
N LEU A 234 17.34 11.91 19.27
CA LEU A 234 18.75 12.28 19.21
C LEU A 234 19.32 12.13 17.80
N LEU A 235 19.05 10.99 17.14
CA LEU A 235 19.51 10.71 15.77
C LEU A 235 18.88 11.68 14.75
N ALA A 236 17.59 11.96 14.87
CA ALA A 236 16.92 12.95 14.04
C ALA A 236 17.52 14.35 14.25
N GLY A 237 17.77 14.73 15.51
CA GLY A 237 18.42 16.00 15.83
C GLY A 237 19.80 16.16 15.20
N MET A 238 20.57 15.07 15.07
CA MET A 238 21.88 15.07 14.39
C MET A 238 21.79 15.29 12.87
N SER A 239 20.68 14.90 12.24
CA SER A 239 20.40 15.22 10.82
C SER A 239 19.72 16.59 10.62
N GLY A 240 19.48 17.32 11.71
CA GLY A 240 18.80 18.62 11.72
C GLY A 240 17.27 18.54 11.78
N GLY A 241 16.69 17.34 11.67
CA GLY A 241 15.25 17.13 11.76
C GLY A 241 14.81 16.94 13.21
N LYS A 242 13.89 17.78 13.70
CA LYS A 242 13.34 17.65 15.06
C LYS A 242 11.91 17.14 15.07
N THR A 243 11.11 17.62 14.11
CA THR A 243 9.70 17.26 14.01
C THR A 243 9.34 16.91 12.58
N LEU A 244 8.31 16.08 12.44
CA LEU A 244 7.72 15.73 11.16
C LEU A 244 6.32 16.34 11.10
N THR A 245 6.08 17.19 10.09
CA THR A 245 4.72 17.62 9.77
C THR A 245 4.09 16.57 8.88
N ILE A 246 2.88 16.13 9.22
CA ILE A 246 2.17 15.03 8.54
C ILE A 246 0.78 15.54 8.12
N TYR A 247 0.40 15.29 6.88
CA TYR A 247 -0.96 15.50 6.38
C TYR A 247 -1.62 14.17 6.08
N PHE A 248 -2.81 14.01 6.61
CA PHE A 248 -3.70 12.86 6.43
C PHE A 248 -4.85 13.29 5.53
N VAL A 249 -4.94 12.72 4.33
CA VAL A 249 -5.90 13.15 3.31
C VAL A 249 -6.62 11.95 2.70
N SER A 250 -7.94 12.00 2.66
CA SER A 250 -8.77 11.11 1.85
C SER A 250 -9.64 11.92 0.90
N ALA A 251 -9.66 11.59 -0.40
CA ALA A 251 -10.42 12.37 -1.38
C ALA A 251 -10.89 11.52 -2.58
N PRO A 252 -12.02 11.89 -3.21
CA PRO A 252 -12.41 11.34 -4.51
C PRO A 252 -11.53 11.91 -5.62
N ILE A 253 -10.76 11.04 -6.30
CA ILE A 253 -9.84 11.41 -7.37
C ILE A 253 -10.08 10.48 -8.56
N ARG A 254 -10.49 11.04 -9.72
CA ARG A 254 -10.58 10.33 -11.01
C ARG A 254 -11.26 8.95 -10.90
N ASP A 255 -12.56 8.98 -10.60
CA ASP A 255 -13.47 7.83 -10.47
C ASP A 255 -13.16 6.84 -9.34
N HIS A 256 -12.17 7.16 -8.50
CA HIS A 256 -11.79 6.35 -7.33
C HIS A 256 -11.63 7.23 -6.09
N TYR A 257 -11.24 6.59 -4.99
CA TYR A 257 -10.92 7.29 -3.74
C TYR A 257 -9.47 7.05 -3.36
N VAL A 258 -8.79 8.08 -2.90
CA VAL A 258 -7.36 8.00 -2.55
C VAL A 258 -7.21 8.26 -1.07
N SER A 259 -6.56 7.33 -0.36
CA SER A 259 -5.96 7.61 0.94
C SER A 259 -4.51 8.04 0.72
N CYS A 260 -4.10 9.17 1.30
CA CYS A 260 -2.74 9.67 1.17
C CYS A 260 -2.24 10.18 2.51
N VAL A 261 -1.03 9.78 2.89
CA VAL A 261 -0.30 10.32 4.03
C VAL A 261 0.98 10.96 3.54
N MET A 262 1.04 12.27 3.67
CA MET A 262 2.17 13.10 3.24
C MET A 262 2.93 13.56 4.47
N SER A 263 4.25 13.67 4.38
CA SER A 263 5.07 14.13 5.49
C SER A 263 6.35 14.81 5.05
N PHE A 264 6.87 15.70 5.88
CA PHE A 264 8.14 16.36 5.66
C PHE A 264 8.75 16.84 6.97
N TRP A 265 10.07 16.91 6.99
CA TRP A 265 10.81 17.34 8.16
C TRP A 265 10.78 18.86 8.28
N ASN A 266 10.88 19.37 9.51
CA ASN A 266 10.98 20.81 9.76
C ASN A 266 12.24 21.47 9.16
N ASN A 267 13.21 20.69 8.70
CA ASN A 267 14.41 21.14 7.99
C ASN A 267 14.41 20.77 6.49
N ASP A 268 13.29 20.26 5.95
CA ASP A 268 13.12 20.11 4.51
C ASP A 268 12.98 21.48 3.84
N VAL A 269 13.24 21.53 2.53
CA VAL A 269 12.99 22.71 1.71
C VAL A 269 11.49 22.89 1.56
N VAL A 270 10.97 23.98 2.12
CA VAL A 270 9.56 24.36 2.04
C VAL A 270 9.44 25.58 1.11
N ASN A 271 8.59 25.47 0.09
CA ASN A 271 8.33 26.55 -0.84
C ASN A 271 7.40 27.62 -0.21
N PRO A 272 7.25 28.81 -0.83
CA PRO A 272 6.34 29.86 -0.33
C PRO A 272 4.89 29.42 -0.15
N SER A 273 4.46 28.31 -0.77
CA SER A 273 3.13 27.71 -0.55
C SER A 273 2.94 27.12 0.85
N GLY A 274 4.03 26.94 1.62
CA GLY A 274 4.03 26.21 2.88
C GLY A 274 4.19 24.70 2.75
N LEU A 275 4.42 24.18 1.54
CA LEU A 275 4.66 22.76 1.28
C LEU A 275 6.02 22.53 0.60
N PRO A 276 6.66 21.37 0.83
CA PRO A 276 7.80 20.93 0.04
C PRO A 276 7.46 20.60 -1.42
N PRO A 277 8.44 20.64 -2.33
CA PRO A 277 8.22 20.41 -3.77
C PRO A 277 7.50 19.11 -4.12
N LEU A 278 7.73 18.00 -3.39
CA LEU A 278 7.04 16.73 -3.65
C LEU A 278 5.55 16.82 -3.30
N LEU A 279 5.23 17.42 -2.15
CA LEU A 279 3.85 17.52 -1.66
C LEU A 279 3.03 18.50 -2.52
N GLU A 280 3.65 19.58 -3.00
CA GLU A 280 3.04 20.51 -3.95
C GLU A 280 2.59 19.87 -5.27
N GLN A 281 3.16 18.72 -5.64
CA GLN A 281 2.74 18.00 -6.85
C GLN A 281 1.29 17.53 -6.77
N VAL A 282 0.76 17.34 -5.56
CA VAL A 282 -0.56 16.73 -5.32
C VAL A 282 -1.46 17.55 -4.41
N MET A 283 -0.92 18.51 -3.65
CA MET A 283 -1.67 19.29 -2.67
C MET A 283 -1.30 20.77 -2.69
N LYS A 284 -2.29 21.63 -2.43
CA LYS A 284 -2.12 23.06 -2.12
C LYS A 284 -2.82 23.40 -0.81
N LEU A 285 -2.18 24.21 0.02
CA LEU A 285 -2.82 24.82 1.19
C LEU A 285 -3.72 25.98 0.75
N LYS A 286 -4.84 26.20 1.45
CA LYS A 286 -5.72 27.36 1.26
C LYS A 286 -5.42 28.47 2.26
#